data_AF-A0A200QN83-F1
#
_entry.id   AF-A0A200QN83-F1
#
_cell.length_a   1.000
_cell.length_b   1.000
_cell.length_c   1.000
_cell.angle_alpha   90.00
_cell.angle_beta   90.00
_cell.angle_gamma   90.00
#
_symmetry.space_group_name_H-M   'P 1'
#
loop_
_entity.id
_entity.type
_entity.pdbx_description
1 polymer ?
#
loop_
_entity_poly.entity_id
_entity_poly.type
_entity_poly.pdbx_seq_one_letter_code
_entity_poly.pdbx_strand_id
1 'polypeptide(L)'
;MRIERSNKRSTTTDQNMNHQDDDDQVEVVVSSSSRICIECKASKTPLWRTGPSGPKTLCNACGIRYRKKRRREFEMLKMKFKGQEEEAEAALLLMALSCVDHHQQY
;
A
#
# COMPACT_ATOMS: atom_id res chain seq x y z
N MET A 1 -37.21 -17.13 -9.10
CA MET A 1 -35.88 -17.28 -8.47
C MET A 1 -35.41 -15.94 -7.93
N ARG A 2 -35.54 -15.72 -6.62
CA ARG A 2 -34.95 -14.60 -5.88
C ARG A 2 -34.60 -15.16 -4.50
N ILE A 3 -33.32 -15.36 -4.22
CA ILE A 3 -32.86 -15.96 -2.96
C ILE A 3 -32.50 -14.82 -2.01
N GLU A 4 -33.31 -14.62 -0.97
CA GLU A 4 -33.02 -13.72 0.14
C GLU A 4 -32.03 -14.39 1.10
N ARG A 5 -30.84 -13.81 1.25
CA ARG A 5 -29.81 -14.28 2.17
C ARG A 5 -30.17 -13.89 3.60
N SER A 6 -30.68 -14.87 4.36
CA SER A 6 -30.76 -14.81 5.82
C SER A 6 -29.36 -14.84 6.43
N ASN A 7 -29.02 -13.87 7.30
CA ASN A 7 -27.89 -14.02 8.22
C ASN A 7 -28.34 -13.66 9.63
N LYS A 8 -28.75 -14.69 10.39
CA LYS A 8 -29.17 -14.59 11.79
C LYS A 8 -27.92 -14.45 12.65
N ARG A 9 -27.83 -13.31 13.34
CA ARG A 9 -26.80 -13.01 14.34
C ARG A 9 -27.10 -13.81 15.61
N SER A 10 -26.24 -14.77 15.95
CA SER A 10 -26.30 -15.51 17.22
C SER A 10 -25.50 -14.77 18.29
N THR A 11 -26.18 -14.50 19.39
CA THR A 11 -25.65 -14.06 20.68
C THR A 11 -25.30 -15.29 21.52
N THR A 12 -24.05 -15.41 21.98
CA THR A 12 -23.71 -16.30 23.08
C THR A 12 -22.80 -15.54 24.05
N THR A 13 -23.38 -15.25 25.20
CA THR A 13 -22.73 -14.80 26.43
C THR A 13 -22.03 -16.01 27.04
N ASP A 14 -20.71 -15.97 27.17
CA ASP A 14 -19.96 -16.84 28.07
C ASP A 14 -19.12 -15.93 28.98
N GLN A 15 -19.49 -15.85 30.25
CA GLN A 15 -18.72 -15.20 31.31
C GLN A 15 -18.08 -16.29 32.16
N ASN A 16 -16.76 -16.40 32.13
CA ASN A 16 -15.95 -17.24 33.04
C ASN A 16 -14.83 -16.38 33.66
N MET A 17 -14.60 -16.53 34.97
CA MET A 17 -13.77 -15.65 35.81
C MET A 17 -12.32 -16.13 36.01
N ASN A 18 -11.45 -15.13 36.22
CA ASN A 18 -10.12 -15.12 36.88
C ASN A 18 -8.93 -15.86 36.25
N HIS A 19 -7.84 -15.13 35.96
CA HIS A 19 -6.58 -15.19 36.72
C HIS A 19 -5.64 -14.04 36.34
N GLN A 20 -4.94 -13.51 37.35
CA GLN A 20 -3.92 -12.47 37.28
C GLN A 20 -2.62 -13.10 36.77
N ASP A 21 -1.99 -12.48 35.78
CA ASP A 21 -0.57 -12.64 35.50
C ASP A 21 -0.01 -11.26 35.16
N ASP A 22 0.82 -10.75 36.07
CA ASP A 22 1.70 -9.60 35.92
C ASP A 22 2.75 -9.92 34.85
N ASP A 23 2.65 -9.32 33.66
CA ASP A 23 3.72 -9.33 32.68
C ASP A 23 3.91 -7.91 32.13
N ASP A 24 5.06 -7.34 32.47
CA ASP A 24 5.60 -6.01 32.17
C ASP A 24 5.68 -5.74 30.66
N GLN A 25 4.55 -5.57 30.00
CA GLN A 25 4.51 -5.01 28.65
C GLN A 25 4.36 -3.50 28.73
N VAL A 26 5.50 -2.83 28.57
CA VAL A 26 5.62 -1.39 28.35
C VAL A 26 4.82 -1.00 27.11
N GLU A 27 3.51 -0.79 27.28
CA GLU A 27 2.72 -0.01 26.32
C GLU A 27 3.33 1.38 26.33
N VAL A 28 4.03 1.73 25.25
CA VAL A 28 4.44 3.10 24.99
C VAL A 28 3.17 3.94 24.96
N VAL A 29 2.86 4.56 26.10
CA VAL A 29 1.78 5.51 26.28
C VAL A 29 2.14 6.73 25.47
N VAL A 30 1.91 6.67 24.15
CA VAL A 30 1.83 7.88 23.34
C VAL A 30 0.63 8.63 23.89
N SER A 31 0.95 9.58 24.77
CA SER A 31 0.07 10.62 25.27
C SER A 31 -1.02 10.91 24.25
N SER A 32 -2.25 10.95 24.75
CA SER A 32 -3.52 11.27 24.08
C SER A 32 -3.53 12.67 23.44
N SER A 33 -2.41 13.13 22.90
CA SER A 33 -2.36 14.10 21.81
C SER A 33 -3.37 13.65 20.77
N SER A 34 -4.44 14.44 20.61
CA SER A 34 -5.49 14.23 19.63
C SER A 34 -4.85 13.92 18.29
N ARG A 35 -4.89 12.67 17.85
CA ARG A 35 -4.32 12.27 16.56
C ARG A 35 -5.10 13.01 15.49
N ILE A 36 -4.39 13.65 14.58
CA ILE A 36 -4.96 14.44 13.50
C ILE A 36 -4.42 13.89 12.18
N CYS A 37 -5.31 13.64 11.23
CA CYS A 37 -4.92 13.23 9.88
C CYS A 37 -4.03 14.30 9.26
N ILE A 38 -2.83 13.95 8.79
CA ILE A 38 -1.92 14.94 8.21
C ILE A 38 -2.48 15.61 6.95
N GLU A 39 -3.32 14.91 6.21
CA GLU A 39 -3.88 15.34 4.92
C GLU A 39 -5.13 16.23 5.10
N CYS A 40 -6.15 15.72 5.80
CA CYS A 40 -7.46 16.39 5.91
C CYS A 40 -7.74 16.97 7.30
N LYS A 41 -6.79 16.89 8.23
CA LYS A 41 -6.91 17.35 9.62
C LYS A 41 -8.07 16.75 10.43
N ALA A 42 -8.67 15.66 9.96
CA ALA A 42 -9.69 14.93 10.73
C ALA A 42 -9.11 14.43 12.06
N SER A 43 -9.79 14.74 13.16
CA SER A 43 -9.47 14.29 14.52
C SER A 43 -10.23 13.02 14.94
N LYS A 44 -11.24 12.62 14.15
CA LYS A 44 -12.06 11.42 14.39
C LYS A 44 -12.11 10.56 13.13
N THR A 45 -11.93 9.26 13.29
CA THR A 45 -11.98 8.28 12.21
C THR A 45 -12.18 6.87 12.79
N PRO A 46 -12.88 5.94 12.10
CA PRO A 46 -13.05 4.58 12.60
C PRO A 46 -11.75 3.75 12.59
N LEU A 47 -10.76 4.13 11.79
CA LEU A 47 -9.47 3.45 11.71
C LEU A 47 -8.37 4.41 11.26
N TRP A 48 -7.27 4.43 12.01
CA TRP A 48 -6.05 5.12 11.63
C TRP A 48 -5.18 4.22 10.74
N ARG A 49 -4.70 4.76 9.62
CA ARG A 49 -3.86 4.05 8.64
C ARG A 49 -2.46 4.65 8.60
N THR A 50 -1.50 3.84 8.16
CA THR A 50 -0.13 4.28 7.87
C THR A 50 -0.10 5.20 6.66
N GLY A 51 0.64 6.29 6.79
CA GLY A 51 0.89 7.27 5.74
C GLY A 51 2.39 7.46 5.48
N PRO A 52 2.76 8.46 4.66
CA PRO A 52 4.16 8.74 4.35
C PRO A 52 4.98 9.13 5.58
N SER A 53 4.36 9.77 6.57
CA SER A 53 5.02 10.20 7.81
C SER A 53 5.05 9.11 8.89
N GLY A 54 4.72 7.86 8.55
CA GLY A 54 4.75 6.72 9.47
C GLY A 54 3.37 6.18 9.89
N PRO A 55 3.33 5.31 10.92
CA PRO A 55 2.13 4.60 11.32
C PRO A 55 1.05 5.54 11.87
N LYS A 56 -0.22 5.21 11.62
CA LYS A 56 -1.40 5.92 12.16
C LYS A 56 -1.44 7.44 11.88
N THR A 57 -0.82 7.90 10.80
CA THR A 57 -0.77 9.34 10.43
C THR A 57 -1.93 9.80 9.53
N LEU A 58 -2.69 8.87 8.95
CA LEU A 58 -3.81 9.16 8.08
C LEU A 58 -5.11 8.61 8.64
N CYS A 59 -6.21 9.33 8.38
CA CYS A 59 -7.55 8.78 8.60
C CYS A 59 -7.85 7.66 7.61
N ASN A 60 -8.94 6.92 7.84
CA ASN A 60 -9.32 5.79 6.99
C ASN A 60 -9.44 6.19 5.50
N ALA A 61 -10.15 7.29 5.20
CA ALA A 61 -10.37 7.73 3.82
C ALA A 61 -9.06 8.14 3.12
N CYS A 62 -8.24 8.96 3.77
CA CYS A 62 -6.97 9.42 3.21
C CYS A 62 -5.97 8.27 3.06
N GLY A 63 -5.92 7.34 4.01
CA GLY A 63 -5.04 6.17 3.92
C GLY A 63 -5.39 5.24 2.76
N ILE A 64 -6.68 5.04 2.45
CA ILE A 64 -7.10 4.28 1.26
C ILE A 64 -6.68 5.00 -0.03
N ARG A 65 -6.89 6.31 -0.12
CA ARG A 65 -6.47 7.13 -1.28
C ARG A 65 -4.95 7.05 -1.49
N TYR A 66 -4.18 7.21 -0.42
CA TYR A 66 -2.72 7.11 -0.43
C TYR A 66 -2.25 5.74 -0.94
N ARG A 67 -2.81 4.63 -0.41
CA ARG A 67 -2.46 3.28 -0.88
C ARG A 67 -2.76 3.08 -2.36
N LYS A 68 -3.90 3.58 -2.84
CA LYS A 68 -4.28 3.47 -4.26
C LYS A 68 -3.33 4.27 -5.15
N LYS A 69 -2.97 5.50 -4.76
CA LYS A 69 -1.99 6.34 -5.47
C LYS A 69 -0.64 5.63 -5.55
N ARG A 70 -0.11 5.17 -4.41
CA ARG A 70 1.19 4.48 -4.32
C ARG A 70 1.24 3.20 -5.18
N ARG A 71 0.14 2.45 -5.25
CA ARG A 71 0.05 1.27 -6.14
C ARG A 71 0.17 1.65 -7.61
N ARG A 72 -0.58 2.66 -8.07
CA ARG A 72 -0.51 3.12 -9.46
C ARG A 72 0.88 3.67 -9.81
N GLU A 73 1.50 4.42 -8.90
CA GLU A 73 2.86 4.92 -9.08
C GLU A 73 3.87 3.77 -9.21
N PHE A 74 3.75 2.74 -8.38
CA PHE A 74 4.59 1.54 -8.49
C PHE A 74 4.36 0.78 -9.80
N GLU A 75 3.11 0.65 -10.24
CA GLU A 75 2.76 0.02 -11.53
C GLU A 75 3.32 0.81 -12.72
N MET A 76 3.19 2.14 -12.72
CA MET A 76 3.78 3.00 -13.76
C MET A 76 5.31 2.91 -13.76
N LEU A 77 5.93 2.88 -12.59
CA LEU A 77 7.38 2.73 -12.47
C LEU A 77 7.84 1.37 -13.02
N LYS A 78 7.10 0.29 -12.74
CA LYS A 78 7.38 -1.04 -13.29
C LYS A 78 7.28 -1.08 -14.81
N MET A 79 6.31 -0.39 -15.41
CA MET A 79 6.16 -0.31 -16.87
C MET A 79 7.34 0.42 -17.53
N LYS A 80 7.85 1.50 -16.92
CA LYS A 80 9.01 2.23 -17.43
C LYS A 80 10.26 1.35 -17.50
N PHE A 81 10.55 0.61 -16.44
CA PHE A 81 11.70 -0.29 -16.43
C PHE A 81 11.56 -1.45 -17.43
N LYS A 82 10.33 -1.94 -17.67
CA LYS A 82 10.10 -3.00 -18.66
C LYS A 82 10.29 -2.51 -20.11
N GLY A 83 9.88 -1.27 -20.42
CA GLY A 83 10.06 -0.71 -21.77
C GLY A 83 11.52 -0.43 -22.12
N GLN A 84 12.36 -0.11 -21.13
CA GLN A 84 13.78 0.17 -21.35
C GLN A 84 14.59 -1.07 -21.75
N GLU A 85 14.16 -2.27 -21.35
CA GLU A 85 14.85 -3.52 -21.69
C GLU A 85 14.64 -3.88 -23.17
N GLU A 86 13.40 -3.76 -23.67
CA GLU A 86 13.07 -3.96 -25.08
C GLU A 86 13.66 -2.86 -25.99
N GLU A 87 13.70 -1.60 -25.53
CA GLU A 87 14.34 -0.51 -26.27
C GLU A 87 15.87 -0.67 -26.34
N ALA A 88 16.52 -1.18 -25.28
CA ALA A 88 17.95 -1.45 -25.29
C ALA A 88 18.32 -2.61 -26.24
N GLU A 89 17.50 -3.67 -26.28
CA GLU A 89 17.68 -4.77 -27.24
C GLU A 89 17.50 -4.31 -28.69
N ALA A 90 16.47 -3.50 -28.98
CA ALA A 90 16.25 -2.94 -30.31
C ALA A 90 17.36 -1.95 -30.73
N ALA A 91 17.87 -1.14 -29.80
CA ALA A 91 18.98 -0.22 -30.05
C ALA A 91 20.30 -0.97 -30.34
N LEU A 92 20.55 -2.09 -29.66
CA LEU A 92 21.71 -2.94 -29.92
C LEU A 92 21.64 -3.57 -31.32
N LEU A 93 20.45 -4.02 -31.74
CA LEU A 93 20.23 -4.57 -33.09
C LEU A 93 20.41 -3.50 -34.17
N LEU A 94 19.91 -2.28 -33.95
CA LEU A 94 20.04 -1.16 -34.87
C LEU A 94 21.48 -0.67 -35.03
N MET A 95 22.27 -0.69 -33.94
CA MET A 95 23.70 -0.39 -34.01
C MET A 95 24.47 -1.43 -34.83
N ALA A 96 24.17 -2.72 -34.68
CA ALA A 96 24.86 -3.79 -35.42
C ALA A 96 24.64 -3.71 -36.94
N LEU A 97 23.45 -3.32 -37.39
CA LEU A 97 23.15 -3.17 -38.83
C LEU A 97 23.95 -2.03 -39.47
N SER A 98 24.17 -0.93 -38.74
CA SER A 98 24.97 0.20 -39.23
C SER A 98 26.47 -0.11 -39.38
N CYS A 99 26.98 -1.15 -38.70
CA CYS A 99 28.37 -1.58 -38.84
C CYS A 99 28.64 -2.40 -40.10
N VAL A 100 27.62 -3.00 -40.73
CA VAL A 100 27.77 -3.82 -41.94
C VAL A 100 27.98 -2.96 -43.19
N ASP A 101 27.40 -1.75 -43.22
CA ASP A 101 27.51 -0.83 -44.37
C ASP A 101 28.90 -0.20 -44.55
N HIS A 102 29.77 -0.24 -43.53
CA HIS A 102 31.11 0.35 -43.61
C HIS A 102 32.20 -0.60 -44.14
N HIS A 103 31.88 -1.88 -44.38
CA HIS A 103 32.87 -2.89 -44.77
C HIS A 103 32.73 -3.36 -46.24
N GLN A 104 31.89 -2.70 -47.05
CA GLN A 104 31.65 -3.05 -48.45
C GLN A 104 32.10 -1.96 -49.46
N GLN A 105 32.93 -1.00 -49.03
CA GLN A 105 33.46 0.06 -49.90
C GLN A 105 35.00 0.18 -49.95
N TYR A 106 35.70 -0.92 -49.71
CA TYR A 106 37.11 -1.07 -50.14
C TYR A 106 37.36 -2.46 -50.73
#